data_AF-A0A2N1T863-F1
#
_entry.id   AF-A0A2N1T863-F1
#
_cell.length_a   1.000
_cell.length_b   1.000
_cell.length_c   1.000
_cell.angle_alpha   90.00
_cell.angle_beta   90.00
_cell.angle_gamma   90.00
#
_symmetry.space_group_name_H-M   'P 1'
#
loop_
_entity.id
_entity.type
_entity.pdbx_description
1 polymer ?
#
loop_
_entity_poly.entity_id
_entity_poly.type
_entity_poly.pdbx_seq_one_letter_code
_entity_poly.pdbx_strand_id
1 'polypeptide(L)'
;MKILKLVLFVSLILFQDNFIKADENEFVIAIADNINVRSEPTTSSSILSKVYITKQVMILKRKGKKIKLGDIEGEWIFIDTRSYAKGTKSTVKGWAFDYYFAKINDFKKMDSFKSCSIEGVVGDYLLSYKFNDNGAYKRKIYNAESGKYDFIGGHLYRLKDVVAAIDADKKYELFYFTPKGILCSQQYDETGQICSQCKDK
;
A
#
# COMPACT_ATOMS: atom_id res chain seq x y z
N MET A 1 -58.64 33.89 -34.26
CA MET A 1 -58.17 32.52 -33.95
C MET A 1 -56.66 32.59 -33.68
N LYS A 2 -56.25 32.68 -32.41
CA LYS A 2 -54.82 32.83 -32.02
C LYS A 2 -54.27 31.44 -31.69
N ILE A 3 -53.27 30.99 -32.45
CA ILE A 3 -52.60 29.71 -32.23
C ILE A 3 -51.64 29.88 -31.05
N LEU A 4 -51.98 29.22 -29.93
CA LEU A 4 -51.17 29.11 -28.73
C LEU A 4 -49.99 28.16 -29.02
N LYS A 5 -48.78 28.71 -29.20
CA LYS A 5 -47.56 27.90 -29.31
C LYS A 5 -47.15 27.43 -27.91
N LEU A 6 -47.43 26.16 -27.63
CA LEU A 6 -46.92 25.44 -26.46
C LEU A 6 -45.42 25.17 -26.68
N VAL A 7 -44.56 25.92 -25.98
CA VAL A 7 -43.11 25.69 -26.00
C VAL A 7 -42.78 24.62 -24.97
N LEU A 8 -42.49 23.41 -25.44
CA LEU A 8 -42.05 22.28 -24.62
C LEU A 8 -40.58 22.50 -24.21
N PHE A 9 -40.34 22.92 -22.97
CA PHE A 9 -39.00 22.97 -22.39
C PHE A 9 -38.57 21.54 -22.02
N VAL A 10 -37.96 20.82 -22.96
CA VAL A 10 -37.29 19.55 -22.66
C VAL A 10 -36.02 19.89 -21.89
N SER A 11 -36.10 19.79 -20.56
CA SER A 11 -34.94 19.86 -19.67
C SER A 11 -34.03 18.66 -19.93
N LEU A 12 -33.05 18.85 -20.80
CA LEU A 12 -31.96 17.91 -21.04
C LEU A 12 -31.06 17.91 -19.79
N ILE A 13 -31.35 17.03 -18.83
CA ILE A 13 -30.46 16.77 -17.70
C ILE A 13 -29.23 16.08 -18.28
N LEU A 14 -28.16 16.85 -18.49
CA LEU A 14 -26.84 16.33 -18.80
C LEU A 14 -26.33 15.60 -17.55
N PHE A 15 -26.65 14.32 -17.43
CA PHE A 15 -25.87 13.42 -16.60
C PHE A 15 -24.47 13.40 -17.20
N GLN A 16 -23.57 14.21 -16.64
CA GLN A 16 -22.15 14.04 -16.88
C GLN A 16 -21.79 12.69 -16.29
N ASP A 17 -21.83 11.66 -17.14
CA ASP A 17 -21.20 10.40 -16.87
C ASP A 17 -19.77 10.73 -16.50
N ASN A 18 -19.45 10.57 -15.21
CA ASN A 18 -18.08 10.64 -14.74
C ASN A 18 -17.36 9.54 -15.50
N PHE A 19 -16.60 9.93 -16.53
CA PHE A 19 -15.84 9.02 -17.36
C PHE A 19 -14.97 8.17 -16.43
N ILE A 20 -15.36 6.92 -16.29
CA ILE A 20 -14.57 5.91 -15.61
C ILE A 20 -13.39 5.67 -16.55
N LYS A 21 -12.21 6.15 -16.13
CA LYS A 21 -10.97 5.79 -16.82
C LYS A 21 -10.74 4.31 -16.52
N ALA A 22 -11.09 3.46 -17.49
CA ALA A 22 -10.84 2.04 -17.42
C ALA A 22 -9.38 1.78 -17.81
N ASP A 23 -8.80 0.80 -17.12
CA ASP A 23 -7.50 0.18 -17.33
C ASP A 23 -6.30 0.83 -16.63
N GLU A 24 -6.09 0.45 -15.35
CA GLU A 24 -4.75 0.32 -14.78
C GLU A 24 -4.78 -0.81 -13.72
N ASN A 25 -4.40 -2.04 -14.09
CA ASN A 25 -4.06 -3.10 -13.12
C ASN A 25 -2.72 -2.75 -12.45
N GLU A 26 -2.76 -1.78 -11.55
CA GLU A 26 -1.59 -1.20 -10.90
C GLU A 26 -1.46 -1.68 -9.46
N PHE A 27 -0.26 -2.13 -9.07
CA PHE A 27 0.05 -2.42 -7.67
C PHE A 27 0.46 -1.16 -6.93
N VAL A 28 -0.18 -0.92 -5.78
CA VAL A 28 0.14 0.17 -4.86
C VAL A 28 0.31 -0.36 -3.45
N ILE A 29 1.05 0.40 -2.65
CA ILE A 29 1.44 0.07 -1.28
C ILE A 29 0.62 0.92 -0.32
N ALA A 30 -0.03 0.31 0.67
CA ALA A 30 -0.66 1.02 1.77
C ALA A 30 0.39 1.78 2.60
N ILE A 31 0.29 3.10 2.68
CA ILE A 31 1.19 3.99 3.47
C ILE A 31 0.53 4.52 4.74
N ALA A 32 -0.62 3.97 5.10
CA ALA A 32 -1.32 4.21 6.34
C ALA A 32 -1.87 2.87 6.84
N ASP A 33 -2.16 2.81 8.13
CA ASP A 33 -2.72 1.62 8.75
C ASP A 33 -4.26 1.68 8.84
N ASN A 34 -4.90 0.52 8.96
CA ASN A 34 -6.36 0.40 9.13
C ASN A 34 -7.19 1.13 8.05
N ILE A 35 -6.77 1.10 6.78
CA ILE A 35 -7.46 1.76 5.67
C ILE A 35 -8.79 1.04 5.39
N ASN A 36 -9.90 1.78 5.44
CA ASN A 36 -11.22 1.22 5.19
C ASN A 36 -11.43 0.94 3.70
N VAL A 37 -11.89 -0.28 3.40
CA VAL A 37 -12.37 -0.69 2.07
C VAL A 37 -13.88 -0.76 2.12
N ARG A 38 -14.55 -0.03 1.26
CA ARG A 38 -15.99 0.27 1.35
C ARG A 38 -16.78 -0.29 0.17
N SER A 39 -18.07 -0.52 0.39
CA SER A 39 -18.98 -0.97 -0.66
C SER A 39 -19.23 0.07 -1.76
N GLU A 40 -19.20 1.36 -1.40
CA GLU A 40 -19.39 2.48 -2.31
C GLU A 40 -18.32 3.57 -2.10
N PRO A 41 -18.07 4.46 -3.08
CA PRO A 41 -17.09 5.54 -2.98
C PRO A 41 -17.62 6.72 -2.16
N THR A 42 -17.98 6.45 -0.90
CA THR A 42 -18.47 7.42 0.08
C THR A 42 -18.05 7.00 1.49
N THR A 43 -17.88 7.96 2.40
CA THR A 43 -17.53 7.69 3.81
C THR A 43 -18.69 7.12 4.63
N SER A 44 -19.92 7.20 4.13
CA SER A 44 -21.13 6.71 4.79
C SER A 44 -21.48 5.24 4.50
N SER A 45 -20.88 4.63 3.47
CA SER A 45 -21.21 3.26 3.09
C SER A 45 -20.56 2.23 4.01
N SER A 46 -21.07 1.00 3.99
CA SER A 46 -20.54 -0.10 4.77
C SER A 46 -19.06 -0.38 4.48
N ILE A 47 -18.31 -0.73 5.53
CA ILE A 47 -16.92 -1.17 5.46
C ILE A 47 -16.93 -2.68 5.22
N LEU A 48 -16.31 -3.11 4.12
CA LEU A 48 -16.18 -4.51 3.73
C LEU A 48 -14.96 -5.17 4.38
N SER A 49 -13.85 -4.43 4.48
CA SER A 49 -12.60 -4.90 5.08
C SER A 49 -11.68 -3.73 5.43
N LYS A 50 -10.50 -4.07 5.98
CA LYS A 50 -9.41 -3.13 6.21
C LYS A 50 -8.14 -3.59 5.49
N VAL A 51 -7.37 -2.62 5.00
CA VAL A 51 -6.01 -2.83 4.48
C VAL A 51 -5.02 -2.24 5.48
N TYR A 52 -4.01 -3.03 5.83
CA TYR A 52 -2.99 -2.65 6.83
C TYR A 52 -1.75 -2.06 6.15
N ILE A 53 -1.02 -1.22 6.88
CA ILE A 53 0.17 -0.51 6.40
C ILE A 53 1.19 -1.49 5.80
N THR A 54 1.81 -1.13 4.67
CA THR A 54 2.71 -1.94 3.80
C THR A 54 2.06 -3.05 2.98
N LYS A 55 0.75 -3.29 3.12
CA LYS A 55 0.05 -4.26 2.25
C LYS A 55 0.04 -3.75 0.81
N GLN A 56 0.43 -4.60 -0.12
CA GLN A 56 0.24 -4.36 -1.54
C GLN A 56 -1.18 -4.71 -1.96
N VAL A 57 -1.82 -3.81 -2.70
CA VAL A 57 -3.15 -4.01 -3.28
C VAL A 57 -3.11 -3.68 -4.77
N MET A 58 -4.11 -4.16 -5.51
CA MET A 58 -4.23 -3.87 -6.94
C MET A 58 -5.37 -2.86 -7.15
N ILE A 59 -5.08 -1.75 -7.83
CA ILE A 59 -6.11 -0.85 -8.33
C ILE A 59 -6.77 -1.52 -9.53
N LEU A 60 -8.10 -1.51 -9.56
CA LEU A 60 -8.90 -2.04 -10.66
C LEU A 60 -9.60 -0.93 -11.43
N LYS A 61 -9.93 0.18 -10.75
CA LYS A 61 -10.68 1.29 -11.34
C LYS A 61 -10.50 2.58 -10.54
N ARG A 62 -10.56 3.70 -11.25
CA ARG A 62 -10.55 5.06 -10.73
C ARG A 62 -11.88 5.75 -11.04
N LYS A 63 -12.40 6.59 -10.15
CA LYS A 63 -13.62 7.42 -10.38
C LYS A 63 -13.29 8.70 -11.16
N GLY A 64 -12.03 9.05 -11.32
CA GLY A 64 -11.46 10.18 -12.07
C GLY A 64 -11.59 11.55 -11.40
N LYS A 65 -12.49 11.72 -10.42
CA LYS A 65 -12.75 13.01 -9.76
C LYS A 65 -12.13 13.07 -8.37
N LYS A 66 -11.17 13.97 -8.20
CA LYS A 66 -10.63 14.32 -6.87
C LYS A 66 -11.70 15.03 -6.03
N ILE A 67 -11.72 14.69 -4.75
CA ILE A 67 -12.58 15.29 -3.73
C ILE A 67 -11.75 15.59 -2.49
N LYS A 68 -12.26 16.46 -1.63
CA LYS A 68 -11.73 16.68 -0.29
C LYS A 68 -12.55 15.91 0.74
N LEU A 69 -11.86 15.23 1.66
CA LEU A 69 -12.44 14.59 2.83
C LEU A 69 -11.75 15.16 4.07
N GLY A 70 -12.30 16.25 4.63
CA GLY A 70 -11.57 17.06 5.61
C GLY A 70 -10.36 17.74 4.95
N ASP A 71 -9.17 17.57 5.54
CA ASP A 71 -7.93 18.20 5.06
C ASP A 71 -7.19 17.40 3.98
N ILE A 72 -7.66 16.19 3.67
CA ILE A 72 -7.04 15.35 2.65
C ILE A 72 -7.78 15.50 1.32
N GLU A 73 -7.00 15.64 0.25
CA GLU A 73 -7.48 15.62 -1.13
C GLU A 73 -7.01 14.34 -1.81
N GLY A 74 -7.89 13.74 -2.59
CA GLY A 74 -7.64 12.47 -3.24
C GLY A 74 -8.84 12.00 -4.03
N GLU A 75 -8.78 10.77 -4.51
CA GLU A 75 -9.76 10.15 -5.37
C GLU A 75 -10.20 8.80 -4.79
N TRP A 76 -11.44 8.42 -5.07
CA TRP A 76 -11.89 7.06 -4.81
C TRP A 76 -11.36 6.10 -5.85
N ILE A 77 -10.71 5.04 -5.39
CA ILE A 77 -10.19 3.94 -6.19
C ILE A 77 -10.85 2.63 -5.78
N PHE A 78 -11.23 1.82 -6.75
CA PHE A 78 -11.72 0.48 -6.52
C PHE A 78 -10.53 -0.48 -6.56
N ILE A 79 -10.32 -1.23 -5.48
CA ILE A 79 -9.14 -2.07 -5.28
C ILE A 79 -9.51 -3.54 -5.06
N ASP A 80 -8.59 -4.43 -5.41
CA ASP A 80 -8.51 -5.79 -4.89
C ASP A 80 -7.50 -5.82 -3.74
N THR A 81 -7.98 -6.17 -2.54
CA THR A 81 -7.16 -6.24 -1.33
C THR A 81 -6.16 -7.40 -1.31
N ARG A 82 -6.29 -8.35 -2.24
CA ARG A 82 -5.52 -9.60 -2.32
C ARG A 82 -5.68 -10.48 -1.07
N SER A 83 -6.69 -10.21 -0.26
CA SER A 83 -7.05 -10.98 0.93
C SER A 83 -8.37 -11.69 0.69
N TYR A 84 -8.41 -12.99 0.94
CA TYR A 84 -9.61 -13.80 0.75
C TYR A 84 -10.69 -13.42 1.76
N ALA A 85 -11.92 -13.28 1.30
CA ALA A 85 -13.05 -13.12 2.20
C ALA A 85 -13.31 -14.44 2.94
N LYS A 86 -13.62 -14.35 4.24
CA LYS A 86 -13.81 -15.51 5.11
C LYS A 86 -14.85 -16.47 4.53
N GLY A 87 -14.46 -17.74 4.37
CA GLY A 87 -15.34 -18.79 3.85
C GLY A 87 -15.56 -18.74 2.33
N THR A 88 -14.78 -17.93 1.60
CA THR A 88 -14.89 -17.82 0.14
C THR A 88 -13.54 -18.06 -0.55
N LYS A 89 -13.59 -18.33 -1.86
CA LYS A 89 -12.41 -18.38 -2.74
C LYS A 89 -12.15 -17.05 -3.44
N SER A 90 -12.84 -15.99 -3.05
CA SER A 90 -12.77 -14.67 -3.69
C SER A 90 -12.05 -13.68 -2.79
N THR A 91 -11.26 -12.80 -3.39
CA THR A 91 -10.64 -11.67 -2.70
C THR A 91 -11.68 -10.59 -2.38
N VAL A 92 -11.46 -9.84 -1.30
CA VAL A 92 -12.29 -8.66 -1.00
C VAL A 92 -11.92 -7.53 -1.95
N LYS A 93 -12.94 -6.99 -2.63
CA LYS A 93 -12.84 -5.85 -3.54
C LYS A 93 -13.76 -4.74 -3.07
N GLY A 94 -13.33 -3.48 -3.19
CA GLY A 94 -14.12 -2.34 -2.75
C GLY A 94 -13.43 -1.01 -2.97
N TRP A 95 -14.08 0.07 -2.55
CA TRP A 95 -13.60 1.43 -2.68
C TRP A 95 -12.72 1.85 -1.52
N ALA A 96 -11.55 2.42 -1.81
CA ALA A 96 -10.67 3.05 -0.84
C ALA A 96 -10.23 4.42 -1.37
N PHE A 97 -9.72 5.27 -0.49
CA PHE A 97 -9.25 6.60 -0.85
C PHE A 97 -7.75 6.54 -1.19
N ASP A 98 -7.37 7.04 -2.37
CA ASP A 98 -6.02 6.88 -2.93
C ASP A 98 -4.90 7.55 -2.12
N TYR A 99 -5.23 8.60 -1.35
CA TYR A 99 -4.32 9.31 -0.44
C TYR A 99 -3.53 8.40 0.51
N TYR A 100 -4.08 7.22 0.81
CA TYR A 100 -3.46 6.22 1.70
C TYR A 100 -2.59 5.20 0.97
N PHE A 101 -2.37 5.35 -0.33
CA PHE A 101 -1.60 4.45 -1.16
C PHE A 101 -0.50 5.19 -1.93
N ALA A 102 0.57 4.49 -2.24
CA ALA A 102 1.67 5.01 -3.03
C ALA A 102 2.28 3.94 -3.95
N LYS A 103 2.92 4.40 -5.02
CA LYS A 103 3.75 3.58 -5.89
C LYS A 103 5.15 3.49 -5.30
N ILE A 104 5.89 2.43 -5.61
CA ILE A 104 7.28 2.28 -5.14
C ILE A 104 8.17 3.48 -5.57
N ASN A 105 7.89 4.07 -6.72
CA ASN A 105 8.62 5.22 -7.25
C ASN A 105 8.36 6.54 -6.49
N ASP A 106 7.33 6.58 -5.63
CA ASP A 106 7.04 7.75 -4.80
C ASP A 106 7.99 7.83 -3.58
N PHE A 107 8.63 6.72 -3.21
CA PHE A 107 9.54 6.64 -2.08
C PHE A 107 10.85 7.37 -2.37
N LYS A 108 11.40 8.03 -1.35
CA LYS A 108 12.64 8.80 -1.45
C LYS A 108 13.79 8.06 -0.80
N LYS A 109 14.94 8.02 -1.49
CA LYS A 109 16.15 7.39 -0.98
C LYS A 109 16.54 8.02 0.36
N MET A 110 16.95 7.20 1.31
CA MET A 110 17.45 7.64 2.60
C MET A 110 18.98 7.71 2.56
N ASP A 111 19.52 8.89 2.86
CA ASP A 111 20.98 9.07 3.00
C ASP A 111 21.44 8.94 4.46
N SER A 112 20.48 8.82 5.39
CA SER A 112 20.75 8.60 6.82
C SER A 112 19.73 7.65 7.45
N PHE A 113 20.17 6.76 8.32
CA PHE A 113 19.33 5.82 9.06
C PHE A 113 19.92 5.45 10.43
N LYS A 114 19.13 4.85 11.33
CA LYS A 114 19.66 4.28 12.59
C LYS A 114 20.18 2.88 12.29
N SER A 115 21.45 2.61 12.58
CA SER A 115 22.01 1.26 12.41
C SER A 115 21.25 0.25 13.27
N CYS A 116 20.66 -0.74 12.64
CA CYS A 116 19.86 -1.76 13.30
C CYS A 116 19.83 -3.05 12.50
N SER A 117 19.25 -4.10 13.09
CA SER A 117 19.00 -5.36 12.40
C SER A 117 17.57 -5.82 12.60
N ILE A 118 17.03 -6.47 11.59
CA ILE A 118 15.79 -7.24 11.68
C ILE A 118 16.14 -8.69 11.39
N GLU A 119 15.79 -9.60 12.29
CA GLU A 119 15.98 -11.04 12.09
C GLU A 119 14.74 -11.79 12.58
N GLY A 120 14.27 -12.76 11.79
CA GLY A 120 13.14 -13.62 12.14
C GLY A 120 12.94 -14.73 11.09
N VAL A 121 12.23 -15.79 11.47
CA VAL A 121 11.96 -16.95 10.61
C VAL A 121 10.46 -17.05 10.33
N VAL A 122 10.09 -16.93 9.07
CA VAL A 122 8.70 -16.93 8.60
C VAL A 122 8.47 -18.21 7.81
N GLY A 123 7.99 -19.26 8.47
CA GLY A 123 7.92 -20.59 7.86
C GLY A 123 9.33 -21.11 7.53
N ASP A 124 9.61 -21.34 6.24
CA ASP A 124 10.92 -21.74 5.73
C ASP A 124 11.80 -20.55 5.27
N TYR A 125 11.29 -19.33 5.41
CA TYR A 125 11.95 -18.10 4.97
C TYR A 125 12.68 -17.39 6.12
N LEU A 126 14.00 -17.15 5.96
CA LEU A 126 14.77 -16.30 6.86
C LEU A 126 14.69 -14.83 6.43
N LEU A 127 14.04 -14.01 7.25
CA LEU A 127 14.10 -12.55 7.14
C LEU A 127 15.32 -12.07 7.95
N SER A 128 16.42 -11.68 7.31
CA SER A 128 17.62 -11.19 8.02
C SER A 128 18.23 -9.98 7.31
N TYR A 129 18.12 -8.81 7.91
CA TYR A 129 18.59 -7.52 7.40
C TYR A 129 19.50 -6.83 8.43
N LYS A 130 20.56 -6.22 7.93
CA LYS A 130 21.42 -5.28 8.67
C LYS A 130 21.42 -3.95 7.95
N PHE A 131 20.95 -2.92 8.64
CA PHE A 131 20.82 -1.56 8.13
C PHE A 131 21.99 -0.72 8.65
N ASN A 132 22.59 0.08 7.76
CA ASN A 132 23.69 0.97 8.08
C ASN A 132 23.19 2.41 8.21
N ASP A 133 24.01 3.26 8.82
CA ASP A 133 23.68 4.65 9.09
C ASP A 133 23.57 5.54 7.86
N ASN A 134 24.15 5.13 6.73
CA ASN A 134 24.03 5.80 5.43
C ASN A 134 22.81 5.32 4.60
N GLY A 135 21.89 4.56 5.19
CA GLY A 135 20.72 4.01 4.51
C GLY A 135 21.01 2.83 3.57
N ALA A 136 22.25 2.36 3.47
CA ALA A 136 22.53 1.08 2.82
C ALA A 136 22.12 -0.08 3.74
N TYR A 137 21.86 -1.25 3.16
CA TYR A 137 21.62 -2.47 3.93
C TYR A 137 22.29 -3.68 3.29
N LYS A 138 22.40 -4.75 4.08
CA LYS A 138 22.71 -6.11 3.61
C LYS A 138 21.68 -7.09 4.16
N ARG A 139 21.26 -8.05 3.36
CA ARG A 139 20.38 -9.14 3.78
C ARG A 139 20.97 -10.51 3.46
N LYS A 140 20.67 -11.50 4.31
CA LYS A 140 21.03 -12.90 4.08
C LYS A 140 19.90 -13.58 3.31
N ILE A 141 20.23 -14.37 2.31
CA ILE A 141 19.27 -15.19 1.58
C ILE A 141 19.82 -16.61 1.46
N TYR A 142 18.99 -17.60 1.76
CA TYR A 142 19.36 -18.99 1.56
C TYR A 142 19.28 -19.37 0.08
N ASN A 143 20.36 -19.93 -0.44
CA ASN A 143 20.46 -20.43 -1.80
C ASN A 143 20.34 -21.95 -1.78
N ALA A 144 19.20 -22.46 -2.26
CA ALA A 144 18.89 -23.89 -2.24
C ALA A 144 19.81 -24.72 -3.15
N GLU A 145 20.35 -24.14 -4.22
CA GLU A 145 21.24 -24.85 -5.15
C GLU A 145 22.62 -25.10 -4.53
N SER A 146 23.16 -24.10 -3.82
CA SER A 146 24.48 -24.20 -3.19
C SER A 146 24.43 -24.73 -1.75
N GLY A 147 23.25 -24.74 -1.12
CA GLY A 147 23.07 -25.03 0.29
C GLY A 147 23.72 -24.00 1.23
N LYS A 148 23.98 -22.78 0.73
CA LYS A 148 24.69 -21.71 1.45
C LYS A 148 23.87 -20.44 1.52
N TYR A 149 24.31 -19.52 2.37
CA TYR A 149 23.75 -18.17 2.45
C TYR A 149 24.52 -17.20 1.57
N ASP A 150 23.81 -16.52 0.69
CA ASP A 150 24.29 -15.38 -0.08
C ASP A 150 23.92 -14.06 0.61
N PHE A 151 24.66 -13.00 0.28
CA PHE A 151 24.39 -11.66 0.77
C PHE A 151 24.01 -10.74 -0.38
N ILE A 152 22.82 -10.15 -0.29
CA ILE A 152 22.37 -9.11 -1.22
C ILE A 152 22.35 -7.77 -0.48
N GLY A 153 22.75 -6.71 -1.17
CA GLY A 153 22.73 -5.34 -0.65
C GLY A 153 21.84 -4.43 -1.48
N GLY A 154 21.46 -3.32 -0.86
CA GLY A 154 20.61 -2.31 -1.47
C GLY A 154 20.61 -1.01 -0.69
N HIS A 155 19.61 -0.17 -0.95
CA HIS A 155 19.38 1.07 -0.21
C HIS A 155 17.94 1.14 0.30
N LEU A 156 17.77 1.86 1.41
CA LEU A 156 16.49 2.19 1.99
C LEU A 156 15.87 3.39 1.30
N TYR A 157 14.55 3.32 1.13
CA TYR A 157 13.72 4.41 0.64
C TYR A 157 12.54 4.56 1.60
N ARG A 158 12.07 5.80 1.83
CA ARG A 158 11.00 6.08 2.79
C ARG A 158 9.89 6.92 2.18
N LEU A 159 8.67 6.63 2.60
CA LEU A 159 7.51 7.48 2.40
C LEU A 159 6.60 7.37 3.63
N LYS A 160 6.38 8.50 4.33
CA LYS A 160 5.72 8.53 5.64
C LYS A 160 6.37 7.52 6.60
N ASP A 161 5.60 6.58 7.13
CA ASP A 161 6.08 5.56 8.07
C ASP A 161 6.48 4.26 7.38
N VAL A 162 6.39 4.16 6.05
CA VAL A 162 6.81 2.97 5.30
C VAL A 162 8.24 3.12 4.81
N VAL A 163 9.03 2.06 4.98
CA VAL A 163 10.40 1.93 4.50
C VAL A 163 10.47 0.78 3.52
N ALA A 164 10.97 1.02 2.32
CA ALA A 164 11.28 0.01 1.33
C ALA A 164 12.79 -0.27 1.31
N ALA A 165 13.19 -1.51 1.54
CA ALA A 165 14.55 -1.97 1.29
C ALA A 165 14.60 -2.51 -0.14
N ILE A 166 15.21 -1.74 -1.05
CA ILE A 166 15.22 -2.05 -2.48
C ILE A 166 16.59 -2.60 -2.87
N ASP A 167 16.60 -3.83 -3.37
CA ASP A 167 17.78 -4.54 -3.85
C ASP A 167 18.29 -3.91 -5.16
N ALA A 168 19.52 -4.26 -5.54
CA ALA A 168 20.09 -3.84 -6.83
C ALA A 168 19.26 -4.31 -8.04
N ASP A 169 18.61 -5.47 -7.95
CA ASP A 169 17.72 -6.03 -8.99
C ASP A 169 16.27 -5.52 -8.92
N LYS A 170 16.03 -4.46 -8.14
CA LYS A 170 14.71 -3.80 -7.95
C LYS A 170 13.65 -4.65 -7.24
N LYS A 171 13.99 -5.82 -6.70
CA LYS A 171 13.15 -6.46 -5.69
C LYS A 171 13.17 -5.64 -4.42
N TYR A 172 12.12 -5.75 -3.62
CA TYR A 172 12.05 -5.00 -2.39
C TYR A 172 11.29 -5.74 -1.30
N GLU A 173 11.65 -5.40 -0.06
CA GLU A 173 10.93 -5.76 1.15
C GLU A 173 10.38 -4.48 1.79
N LEU A 174 9.18 -4.57 2.38
CA LEU A 174 8.54 -3.43 3.02
C LEU A 174 8.55 -3.59 4.53
N PHE A 175 8.93 -2.52 5.20
CA PHE A 175 8.90 -2.35 6.64
C PHE A 175 8.08 -1.10 6.98
N TYR A 176 7.73 -0.96 8.25
CA TYR A 176 7.10 0.27 8.72
C TYR A 176 7.55 0.64 10.12
N PHE A 177 7.51 1.93 10.42
CA PHE A 177 7.67 2.43 11.77
C PHE A 177 6.36 2.30 12.54
N THR A 178 6.43 1.67 13.71
CA THR A 178 5.36 1.72 14.70
C THR A 178 5.26 3.13 15.31
N PRO A 179 4.16 3.46 16.00
CA PRO A 179 4.05 4.72 16.75
C PRO A 179 5.16 4.96 17.78
N LYS A 180 5.86 3.89 18.20
CA LYS A 180 7.02 3.97 19.11
C LYS A 180 8.35 4.21 18.38
N GLY A 181 8.33 4.40 17.06
CA GLY A 181 9.53 4.58 16.25
C GLY A 181 10.35 3.30 16.02
N ILE A 182 9.77 2.12 16.30
CA ILE A 182 10.42 0.82 16.06
C ILE A 182 10.09 0.38 14.64
N LEU A 183 11.11 0.02 13.85
CA LEU A 183 10.94 -0.51 12.49
C LEU A 183 10.51 -1.98 12.58
N CYS A 184 9.41 -2.35 11.95
CA CYS A 184 8.91 -3.73 11.95
C CYS A 184 8.57 -4.21 10.55
N SER A 185 8.61 -5.53 10.38
CA SER A 185 8.04 -6.23 9.24
C SER A 185 6.53 -6.42 9.43
N GLN A 186 5.82 -6.59 8.33
CA GLN A 186 4.45 -7.12 8.34
C GLN A 186 4.38 -8.62 8.69
N GLN A 187 5.52 -9.31 8.62
CA GLN A 187 5.61 -10.73 8.90
C GLN A 187 5.68 -11.00 10.40
N TYR A 188 5.26 -12.20 10.76
CA TYR A 188 5.28 -12.73 12.12
C TYR A 188 6.10 -14.03 12.12
N ASP A 189 6.85 -14.24 13.19
CA ASP A 189 7.44 -15.54 13.52
C ASP A 189 6.75 -16.15 14.75
N GLU A 190 7.29 -17.24 15.27
CA GLU A 190 6.78 -17.91 16.47
C GLU A 190 6.80 -17.03 17.73
N THR A 191 7.64 -16.00 17.76
CA THR A 191 7.77 -15.06 18.87
C THR A 191 6.87 -13.83 18.73
N GLY A 192 6.26 -13.65 17.56
CA GLY A 192 5.33 -12.58 17.27
C GLY A 192 5.83 -11.68 16.13
N GLN A 193 5.58 -10.39 16.27
CA GLN A 193 5.93 -9.45 15.21
C GLN A 193 7.45 -9.27 15.11
N ILE A 194 7.98 -9.41 13.91
CA ILE A 194 9.41 -9.28 13.65
C ILE A 194 9.78 -7.79 13.56
N CYS A 195 10.52 -7.30 14.55
CA CYS A 195 10.90 -5.90 14.68
C CYS A 195 12.41 -5.70 14.83
N SER A 196 12.86 -4.48 14.56
CA SER A 196 14.26 -4.11 14.56
C SER A 196 14.84 -4.08 15.96
N GLN A 197 16.04 -4.60 16.10
CA GLN A 197 16.91 -4.41 17.25
C GLN A 197 17.92 -3.32 16.89
N CYS A 198 17.67 -2.11 17.37
CA CYS A 198 18.55 -0.96 17.14
C CYS A 198 19.57 -0.88 18.26
N LYS A 199 20.85 -0.66 17.93
CA LYS A 199 21.82 -0.27 18.94
C LYS A 199 21.56 1.18 19.32
N ASP A 200 21.43 1.46 20.61
CA ASP A 200 21.53 2.84 21.07
C ASP A 200 22.98 3.30 20.89
N LYS A 201 23.16 4.52 20.39
CA LYS A 201 24.46 5.15 20.26
C LYS A 201 24.90 5.68 21.61
#